data_AF-A0A1E7IAH8-F1
#
_entry.id   AF-A0A1E7IAH8-F1
#
_cell.length_a   1.000
_cell.length_b   1.000
_cell.length_c   1.000
_cell.angle_alpha   90.00
_cell.angle_beta   90.00
_cell.angle_gamma   90.00
#
_symmetry.space_group_name_H-M   'P 1'
#
loop_
_entity.id
_entity.type
_entity.pdbx_description
1 polymer ?
#
loop_
_entity_poly.entity_id
_entity_poly.type
_entity_poly.pdbx_seq_one_letter_code
_entity_poly.pdbx_strand_id
1 'polypeptide(L)'
;MSQDSYFIGKKDGSPGIGVSLSNKAKVYQEATEFCNKKSLEVLALRETVTPAAPGRLGSTELHFKCVHPGGTAQPLLRGADKVVNVNSNVNIRSGSSNSKDMYTELKKLKELKNSEIITQEEFDIEKKEVLSRY
;
A
#
# COMPACT_ATOMS: atom_id res chain seq x y z
N MET A 1 11.03 -22.41 -6.48
CA MET A 1 11.89 -21.20 -6.44
C MET A 1 11.56 -20.37 -7.67
N SER A 2 11.07 -19.14 -7.51
CA SER A 2 10.77 -18.27 -8.66
C SER A 2 12.12 -17.81 -9.24
N GLN A 3 12.41 -18.19 -10.48
CA GLN A 3 13.76 -18.10 -11.08
C GLN A 3 14.30 -16.66 -11.27
N ASP A 4 13.53 -15.63 -10.91
CA ASP A 4 13.87 -14.22 -11.15
C ASP A 4 13.88 -13.37 -9.87
N SER A 5 13.95 -13.99 -8.68
CA SER A 5 14.07 -13.22 -7.42
C SER A 5 15.53 -12.93 -7.09
N TYR A 6 15.85 -11.66 -6.91
CA TYR A 6 17.17 -11.14 -6.56
C TYR A 6 17.17 -10.58 -5.14
N PHE A 7 18.36 -10.50 -4.54
CA PHE A 7 18.57 -10.01 -3.18
C PHE A 7 19.69 -8.97 -3.15
N ILE A 8 19.45 -7.86 -2.45
CA ILE A 8 20.46 -6.85 -2.18
C ILE A 8 20.41 -6.44 -0.71
N GLY A 9 21.58 -6.39 -0.07
CA GLY A 9 21.72 -6.00 1.33
C GLY A 9 22.81 -4.96 1.50
N LYS A 10 22.54 -3.92 2.31
CA LYS A 10 23.53 -2.94 2.74
C LYS A 10 23.59 -2.91 4.26
N LYS A 11 24.81 -2.85 4.78
CA LYS A 11 25.08 -2.71 6.20
C LYS A 11 25.31 -1.24 6.53
N ASP A 12 24.73 -0.77 7.62
CA ASP A 12 24.93 0.56 8.15
C ASP A 12 26.34 0.61 8.76
N GLY A 13 27.23 1.42 8.18
CA GLY A 13 28.60 1.61 8.69
C GLY A 13 28.69 2.56 9.87
N SER A 14 27.59 3.24 10.22
CA SER A 14 27.53 4.24 11.28
C SER A 14 27.07 3.60 12.59
N PRO A 15 27.88 3.63 13.67
CA PRO A 15 27.42 3.24 14.99
C PRO A 15 26.35 4.24 15.47
N GLY A 16 25.23 3.75 15.99
CA GLY A 16 24.12 4.58 16.43
C GLY A 16 22.86 3.79 16.75
N ILE A 17 21.80 4.49 17.15
CA ILE A 17 20.45 3.94 17.32
C ILE A 17 19.61 4.39 16.13
N GLY A 18 18.95 3.45 15.45
CA GLY A 18 17.97 3.77 14.40
C GLY A 18 18.25 3.11 13.05
N VAL A 19 17.42 3.44 12.06
CA VAL A 19 17.50 2.92 10.69
C VAL A 19 18.18 3.94 9.78
N SER A 20 19.12 3.50 8.94
CA SER A 20 19.71 4.38 7.93
C SER A 20 18.77 4.52 6.73
N LEU A 21 18.01 5.62 6.68
CA LEU A 21 17.19 5.96 5.51
C LEU A 21 18.04 6.03 4.22
N SER A 22 19.30 6.43 4.34
CA SER A 22 20.25 6.46 3.23
C SER A 22 20.55 5.07 2.67
N ASN A 23 20.64 4.04 3.53
CA ASN A 23 20.86 2.67 3.06
C ASN A 23 19.61 2.07 2.43
N LYS A 24 18.41 2.46 2.90
CA LYS A 24 17.17 2.16 2.20
C LYS A 24 17.17 2.73 0.78
N ALA A 25 17.45 4.02 0.61
CA ALA A 25 17.48 4.62 -0.73
C ALA A 25 18.50 3.94 -1.65
N LYS A 26 19.69 3.60 -1.13
CA LYS A 26 20.76 2.93 -1.90
C LYS A 26 20.38 1.53 -2.37
N VAL A 27 19.74 0.69 -1.54
CA VAL A 27 19.32 -0.65 -1.99
C VAL A 27 18.28 -0.58 -3.11
N TYR A 28 17.37 0.40 -3.04
CA TYR A 28 16.38 0.64 -4.08
C TYR A 28 17.02 1.16 -5.36
N GLN A 29 17.95 2.11 -5.24
CA GLN A 29 18.70 2.62 -6.39
C GLN A 29 19.46 1.51 -7.11
N GLU A 30 20.24 0.70 -6.37
CA GLU A 30 21.02 -0.38 -6.96
C GLU A 30 20.14 -1.48 -7.58
N ALA A 31 19.01 -1.81 -6.95
CA ALA A 31 18.03 -2.74 -7.52
C ALA A 31 17.40 -2.20 -8.82
N THR A 32 17.12 -0.89 -8.85
CA THR A 32 16.59 -0.20 -10.03
C THR A 32 17.62 -0.20 -11.15
N GLU A 33 18.87 0.16 -10.87
CA GLU A 33 19.97 0.11 -11.84
C GLU A 33 20.21 -1.31 -12.38
N PHE A 34 20.08 -2.34 -11.54
CA PHE A 34 20.21 -3.73 -11.96
C PHE A 34 19.11 -4.15 -12.95
N CYS A 35 17.84 -3.81 -12.66
CA CYS A 35 16.74 -4.13 -13.56
C CYS A 35 16.76 -3.27 -14.83
N ASN A 36 17.14 -1.99 -14.73
CA ASN A 36 17.26 -1.08 -15.86
C ASN A 36 18.27 -1.55 -16.91
N LYS A 37 19.38 -2.16 -16.49
CA LYS A 37 20.36 -2.80 -17.41
C LYS A 37 19.75 -3.92 -18.26
N LYS A 38 18.64 -4.50 -17.81
CA LYS A 38 17.88 -5.54 -18.50
C LYS A 38 16.64 -4.99 -19.21
N SER A 39 16.45 -3.66 -19.23
CA SER A 39 15.23 -2.99 -19.72
C SER A 39 13.96 -3.46 -19.00
N LEU A 40 14.09 -3.78 -17.71
CA LEU A 40 13.02 -4.22 -16.82
C LEU A 40 12.86 -3.24 -15.66
N GLU A 41 11.68 -3.21 -15.06
CA GLU A 41 11.40 -2.44 -13.84
C GLU A 41 11.60 -3.28 -12.58
N VAL A 42 11.95 -2.62 -11.48
CA VAL A 42 12.11 -3.26 -10.18
C VAL A 42 10.76 -3.43 -9.49
N LEU A 43 10.41 -4.67 -9.16
CA LEU A 43 9.30 -5.00 -8.28
C LEU A 43 9.87 -5.44 -6.92
N ALA A 44 9.72 -4.61 -5.90
CA ALA A 44 10.06 -5.00 -4.54
C ALA A 44 9.13 -6.16 -4.10
N LEU A 45 9.72 -7.22 -3.55
CA LEU A 45 9.01 -8.40 -3.00
C LEU A 45 8.99 -8.38 -1.47
N ARG A 46 10.08 -7.95 -0.85
CA ARG A 46 10.18 -7.80 0.61
C ARG A 46 11.29 -6.82 0.97
N GLU A 47 10.99 -5.90 1.86
CA GLU A 47 11.99 -5.01 2.49
C GLU A 47 12.11 -5.38 3.97
N THR A 48 13.31 -5.70 4.42
CA THR A 48 13.63 -5.93 5.83
C THR A 48 14.62 -4.86 6.28
N VAL A 49 14.23 -4.08 7.28
CA VAL A 49 15.09 -3.05 7.87
C VAL A 49 15.39 -3.44 9.30
N THR A 50 16.65 -3.75 9.58
CA THR A 50 17.15 -4.03 10.92
C THR A 50 17.77 -2.76 11.48
N PRO A 51 17.19 -2.13 12.51
CA PRO A 51 17.78 -0.93 13.10
C PRO A 51 19.09 -1.26 13.82
N ALA A 52 19.99 -0.30 13.82
CA ALA A 52 21.19 -0.32 14.63
C ALA A 52 20.83 -0.32 16.13
N ALA A 53 21.58 -1.10 16.90
CA ALA A 53 21.45 -1.24 18.34
C ALA A 53 22.86 -1.33 18.97
N PRO A 54 23.01 -1.13 20.29
CA PRO A 54 24.29 -1.36 20.95
C PRO A 54 24.83 -2.77 20.62
N GLY A 55 26.04 -2.82 20.04
CA GLY A 55 26.68 -4.07 19.60
C GLY A 55 26.17 -4.65 18.26
N ARG A 56 25.21 -4.01 17.59
CA ARG A 56 24.67 -4.45 16.29
C ARG A 56 24.55 -3.29 15.32
N LEU A 57 25.30 -3.36 14.21
CA LEU A 57 25.12 -2.44 13.09
C LEU A 57 23.77 -2.69 12.41
N GLY A 58 23.10 -1.62 12.02
CA GLY A 58 21.87 -1.72 11.26
C GLY A 58 22.11 -2.32 9.87
N SER A 59 21.07 -2.83 9.25
CA SER A 59 21.11 -3.36 7.90
C SER A 59 19.79 -3.11 7.19
N THR A 60 19.86 -2.94 5.88
CA THR A 60 18.69 -2.91 5.02
C THR A 60 18.84 -3.96 3.95
N GLU A 61 17.82 -4.79 3.82
CA GLU A 61 17.77 -5.91 2.89
C GLU A 61 16.52 -5.76 2.02
N LEU A 62 16.70 -5.91 0.71
CA LEU A 62 15.63 -5.80 -0.28
C LEU A 62 15.66 -7.04 -1.17
N HIS A 63 14.55 -7.77 -1.15
CA HIS A 63 14.23 -8.81 -2.13
C HIS A 63 13.42 -8.16 -3.23
N PHE A 64 13.81 -8.38 -4.48
CA PHE A 64 13.13 -7.80 -5.63
C PHE A 64 13.12 -8.75 -6.82
N LYS A 65 12.24 -8.48 -7.78
CA LYS A 65 12.19 -9.15 -9.08
C LYS A 65 12.23 -8.09 -10.17
N CYS A 66 12.88 -8.38 -11.29
CA CYS A 66 12.78 -7.54 -12.46
C CYS A 66 11.58 -7.98 -13.31
N VAL A 67 10.70 -7.06 -13.66
CA VAL A 67 9.45 -7.30 -14.41
C VAL A 67 9.35 -6.37 -15.60
N HIS A 68 8.54 -6.72 -16.60
CA HIS A 68 8.35 -5.83 -17.75
C HIS A 68 7.63 -4.54 -17.33
N PRO A 69 8.08 -3.38 -17.85
CA PRO A 69 7.40 -2.11 -17.62
C PRO A 69 5.96 -2.20 -18.12
N GLY A 70 5.00 -1.81 -17.28
CA GLY A 70 3.57 -1.94 -17.56
C GLY A 70 2.87 -3.11 -16.83
N GLY A 71 3.60 -3.93 -16.07
CA GLY A 71 3.01 -4.74 -15.03
C GLY A 71 2.56 -3.83 -13.88
N THR A 72 1.27 -3.86 -13.51
CA THR A 72 0.73 -3.04 -12.41
C THR A 72 1.62 -3.13 -11.17
N ALA A 73 2.30 -2.03 -10.84
CA ALA A 73 3.07 -1.87 -9.62
C ALA A 73 2.08 -1.90 -8.44
N GLN A 74 1.76 -3.08 -7.95
CA GLN A 74 1.01 -3.23 -6.71
C GLN A 74 2.00 -2.97 -5.57
N PRO A 75 1.84 -1.90 -4.79
CA PRO A 75 2.66 -1.68 -3.61
C PRO A 75 2.45 -2.88 -2.69
N LEU A 76 3.54 -3.47 -2.21
CA LEU A 76 3.44 -4.47 -1.15
C LEU A 76 2.73 -3.85 0.04
N LEU A 77 1.52 -4.36 0.31
CA LEU A 77 0.88 -4.18 1.61
C LEU A 77 1.89 -4.73 2.63
N ARG A 78 2.49 -3.82 3.41
CA ARG A 78 3.41 -4.19 4.49
C ARG A 78 2.61 -5.10 5.42
N GLY A 79 2.85 -6.41 5.33
CA GLY A 79 2.23 -7.38 6.20
C GLY A 79 2.65 -7.05 7.62
N ALA A 80 1.80 -6.30 8.32
CA ALA A 80 1.84 -6.28 9.77
C ALA A 80 1.51 -7.71 10.18
N ASP A 81 2.47 -8.41 10.79
CA ASP A 81 2.25 -9.70 11.43
C ASP A 81 1.22 -9.51 12.55
N LYS A 82 -0.04 -9.59 12.18
CA LYS A 82 -1.14 -9.94 13.06
C LYS A 82 -1.76 -11.18 12.45
N VAL A 83 -1.40 -12.32 13.01
CA VAL A 83 -2.11 -13.58 12.76
C VAL A 83 -3.51 -13.40 13.35
N VAL A 84 -4.44 -12.88 12.55
CA VAL A 84 -5.86 -13.14 12.77
C VAL A 84 -6.14 -14.42 12.00
N ASN A 85 -6.30 -15.52 12.74
CA ASN A 85 -6.77 -16.77 12.17
C ASN A 85 -8.22 -16.55 11.71
N VAL A 86 -8.39 -16.23 10.44
CA VAL A 86 -9.69 -16.11 9.80
C VAL A 86 -9.94 -17.41 9.04
N ASN A 87 -10.50 -18.40 9.73
CA ASN A 87 -11.28 -19.42 9.06
C ASN A 87 -12.53 -18.73 8.51
N SER A 88 -12.45 -18.27 7.27
CA SER A 88 -13.63 -17.83 6.53
C SER A 88 -13.69 -18.61 5.22
N ASN A 89 -14.39 -19.73 5.30
CA ASN A 89 -15.41 -20.06 4.33
C ASN A 89 -16.19 -18.77 4.01
N VAL A 90 -15.82 -18.11 2.91
CA VAL A 90 -16.48 -16.93 2.39
C VAL A 90 -17.90 -17.31 2.00
N ASN A 91 -18.82 -17.17 2.96
CA ASN A 91 -20.24 -17.04 2.70
C ASN A 91 -20.56 -15.56 2.95
N ILE A 92 -20.65 -14.81 1.85
CA ILE A 92 -21.11 -13.43 1.85
C ILE A 92 -22.56 -13.46 2.33
N ARG A 93 -22.75 -13.18 3.62
CA ARG A 93 -23.99 -12.67 4.17
C ARG A 93 -23.61 -11.48 5.03
N SER A 94 -23.52 -10.33 4.37
CA SER A 94 -23.41 -9.01 4.99
C SER A 94 -24.69 -8.73 5.78
N GLY A 95 -24.74 -9.22 7.01
CA GLY A 95 -25.68 -8.76 8.00
C GLY A 95 -25.20 -7.44 8.58
N SER A 96 -26.02 -6.40 8.43
CA SER A 96 -25.96 -5.09 9.12
C SER A 96 -25.04 -4.01 8.53
N SER A 97 -25.50 -3.27 7.52
CA SER A 97 -24.82 -2.04 7.06
C SER A 97 -25.72 -0.95 6.45
N ASN A 98 -27.04 -0.95 6.65
CA ASN A 98 -27.92 0.06 6.03
C ASN A 98 -27.48 1.51 6.34
N SER A 99 -27.07 1.81 7.59
CA SER A 99 -26.67 3.17 7.94
C SER A 99 -25.33 3.62 7.32
N LYS A 100 -24.39 2.70 7.08
CA LYS A 100 -23.06 3.04 6.54
C LYS A 100 -23.14 3.39 5.06
N ASP A 101 -24.05 2.74 4.34
CA ASP A 101 -24.31 3.00 2.93
C ASP A 101 -25.02 4.36 2.76
N MET A 102 -26.00 4.68 3.62
CA MET A 102 -26.66 5.99 3.66
C MET A 102 -25.68 7.16 3.79
N TYR A 103 -24.79 7.15 4.79
CA TYR A 103 -23.83 8.26 4.97
C TYR A 103 -22.83 8.37 3.82
N THR A 104 -22.53 7.25 3.14
CA THR A 104 -21.64 7.23 1.98
C THR A 104 -22.29 7.88 0.77
N GLU A 105 -23.59 7.63 0.55
CA GLU A 105 -24.39 8.29 -0.50
C GLU A 105 -24.50 9.80 -0.24
N LEU A 106 -24.84 10.20 0.99
CA LEU A 106 -24.93 11.61 1.38
C LEU A 106 -23.60 12.36 1.22
N LYS A 107 -22.46 11.69 1.47
CA LYS A 107 -21.13 12.27 1.26
C LYS A 107 -20.86 12.55 -0.21
N LYS A 108 -21.17 11.61 -1.11
CA LYS A 108 -21.00 11.79 -2.57
C LYS A 108 -21.85 12.94 -3.10
N LEU A 109 -23.10 13.00 -2.67
CA LEU A 109 -24.04 14.09 -2.99
C LEU A 109 -23.45 15.47 -2.64
N LYS A 110 -22.84 15.58 -1.46
CA LYS A 110 -22.22 16.85 -1.01
C LYS A 110 -21.03 17.24 -1.89
N GLU A 111 -20.23 16.27 -2.32
CA GLU A 111 -19.12 16.51 -3.24
C GLU A 111 -19.62 17.02 -4.59
N LEU A 112 -20.68 16.42 -5.15
CA LEU A 112 -21.28 16.84 -6.43
C LEU A 112 -21.77 18.30 -6.39
N LYS A 113 -22.42 18.69 -5.29
CA LYS A 113 -22.82 20.09 -5.07
C LYS A 113 -21.62 21.02 -4.95
N ASN A 114 -20.60 20.64 -4.18
CA ASN A 114 -19.38 21.46 -4.01
C ASN A 114 -18.61 21.66 -5.32
N SER A 115 -18.71 20.69 -6.25
CA SER A 115 -18.16 20.79 -7.60
C SER A 115 -19.05 21.54 -8.59
N GLU A 116 -20.17 22.13 -8.14
CA GLU A 116 -21.16 22.83 -8.99
C GLU A 116 -21.73 21.97 -10.13
N ILE A 117 -21.64 20.64 -10.01
CA ILE A 117 -22.17 19.66 -11.00
C ILE A 117 -23.69 19.59 -10.90
N ILE A 118 -24.22 19.80 -9.69
CA ILE A 118 -25.65 19.82 -9.40
C ILE A 118 -26.01 21.13 -8.69
N THR A 119 -27.24 21.59 -8.90
CA THR A 119 -27.78 22.77 -8.24
C THR A 119 -28.18 22.47 -6.79
N GLN A 120 -28.38 23.53 -6.00
CA GLN A 120 -28.86 23.40 -4.61
C GLN A 120 -30.20 22.66 -4.54
N GLU A 121 -31.09 22.90 -5.50
CA GLU A 121 -32.41 22.32 -5.58
C GLU A 121 -32.35 20.81 -5.86
N GLU A 122 -31.50 20.39 -6.80
CA GLU A 122 -31.27 18.98 -7.12
C GLU A 122 -30.63 18.22 -5.95
N PHE A 123 -29.69 18.85 -5.25
CA PHE A 123 -29.08 18.29 -4.06
C PHE A 123 -30.10 18.05 -2.94
N ASP A 124 -31.04 18.99 -2.72
CA ASP A 124 -32.05 18.85 -1.67
C ASP A 124 -33.09 17.77 -1.99
N ILE A 125 -33.43 17.58 -3.27
CA ILE A 125 -34.31 16.49 -3.73
C ILE A 125 -33.66 15.13 -3.49
N GLU A 126 -32.43 14.92 -3.98
CA GLU A 126 -31.74 13.63 -3.85
C GLU A 126 -31.39 13.32 -2.40
N LYS A 127 -31.00 14.32 -1.60
CA LYS A 127 -30.74 14.14 -0.16
C LYS A 127 -31.99 13.65 0.57
N LYS A 128 -33.16 14.21 0.28
CA LYS A 128 -34.44 13.80 0.88
C LYS A 128 -34.81 12.38 0.47
N GLU A 129 -34.53 12.02 -0.79
CA GLU A 129 -34.76 10.68 -1.31
C GLU A 129 -33.87 9.63 -0.62
N VAL A 130 -32.56 9.90 -0.52
CA VAL A 130 -31.60 9.03 0.17
C VAL A 130 -32.00 8.86 1.64
N LEU A 131 -32.40 9.92 2.33
CA LEU A 131 -32.86 9.85 3.73
C LEU A 131 -34.19 9.08 3.90
N SER A 132 -34.99 8.93 2.84
CA SER A 132 -36.28 8.21 2.90
C SER A 132 -36.12 6.72 2.57
N ARG A 133 -35.00 6.32 1.97
CA ARG A 133 -34.68 4.92 1.63
C ARG A 133 -34.14 4.11 2.82
N TYR A 134 -33.86 4.77 3.93
CA TYR A 134 -33.30 4.20 5.16
C TYR A 134 -34.15 4.58 6.37
#